data_AF-A0A662ELX7-F1
#
_entry.id   AF-A0A662ELX7-F1
#
_cell.length_a   1.000
_cell.length_b   1.000
_cell.length_c   1.000
_cell.angle_alpha   90.00
_cell.angle_beta   90.00
_cell.angle_gamma   90.00
#
_symmetry.space_group_name_H-M   'P 1'
#
loop_
_entity.id
_entity.type
_entity.pdbx_description
1 polymer ?
#
loop_
_entity_poly.entity_id
_entity_poly.type
_entity_poly.pdbx_seq_one_letter_code
_entity_poly.pdbx_strand_id
1 'polypeptide(L)' 'MNWRHAIVLVGYDDTKQRWIIRNSWGSGWGDSGYGYIPYSGHQYSDLKNYVYYIKGVISP' A
#
# COMPACT_ATOMS: atom_id res chain seq x y z
N MET A 1 12.26 -14.14 -12.53
CA MET A 1 10.81 -13.89 -12.70
C MET A 1 10.49 -12.58 -12.01
N ASN A 2 9.87 -11.62 -12.70
CA ASN A 2 9.49 -10.33 -12.13
C ASN A 2 8.04 -10.39 -11.67
N TRP A 3 7.80 -10.94 -10.47
CA TRP A 3 6.49 -10.91 -9.84
C TRP A 3 6.24 -9.51 -9.29
N ARG A 4 5.15 -8.88 -9.72
CA ARG A 4 4.68 -7.59 -9.20
C ARG A 4 3.33 -7.80 -8.54
N HIS A 5 3.08 -7.02 -7.49
CA HIS A 5 1.85 -7.10 -6.70
C HIS A 5 1.24 -5.72 -6.60
N ALA A 6 -0.06 -5.61 -6.90
CA ALA A 6 -0.82 -4.38 -6.75
C ALA A 6 -1.53 -4.40 -5.39
N ILE A 7 -1.47 -3.27 -4.70
CA ILE A 7 -1.99 -3.06 -3.34
C ILE A 7 -2.74 -1.74 -3.28
N VAL A 8 -3.52 -1.54 -2.22
CA VAL A 8 -4.25 -0.29 -2.00
C VAL A 8 -3.51 0.54 -0.95
N LEU A 9 -3.15 1.77 -1.32
CA LEU A 9 -2.70 2.79 -0.36
C LEU A 9 -3.92 3.34 0.37
N VAL A 10 -3.98 3.17 1.69
CA VAL A 10 -5.18 3.50 2.50
C VAL A 10 -4.92 4.56 3.55
N GLY A 11 -3.67 4.95 3.77
CA GLY A 11 -3.34 5.97 4.75
C GLY A 11 -1.84 6.19 4.90
N TYR A 12 -1.49 6.97 5.90
CA TYR A 12 -0.13 7.38 6.21
C TYR A 12 0.00 7.68 7.70
N ASP A 13 1.22 7.61 8.22
CA ASP A 13 1.55 7.87 9.62
C ASP A 13 2.84 8.71 9.65
N ASP A 14 2.67 10.02 9.86
CA ASP A 14 3.78 10.97 9.87
C ASP A 14 4.67 10.82 11.10
N THR A 15 4.15 10.30 12.20
CA THR A 15 4.97 10.06 13.40
C THR A 15 5.99 8.95 13.15
N LYS A 16 5.63 7.95 12.35
CA LYS A 16 6.49 6.81 11.99
C LYS A 16 7.04 6.88 10.57
N GLN A 17 6.77 7.97 9.84
CA GLN A 17 7.25 8.21 8.48
C GLN A 17 6.96 7.05 7.52
N ARG A 18 5.71 6.56 7.49
CA ARG A 18 5.32 5.37 6.70
C ARG A 18 3.93 5.48 6.07
N TRP A 19 3.82 4.91 4.88
CA TRP A 19 2.56 4.64 4.19
C TRP A 19 1.88 3.41 4.79
N ILE A 20 0.55 3.41 4.81
CA ILE A 20 -0.27 2.28 5.26
C ILE A 20 -0.93 1.66 4.04
N ILE A 21 -0.72 0.36 3.85
CA ILE A 21 -1.24 -0.39 2.71
C ILE A 21 -2.23 -1.45 3.19
N ARG A 22 -3.27 -1.70 2.40
CA ARG A 22 -4.15 -2.86 2.55
C ARG A 22 -3.77 -3.90 1.50
N ASN A 23 -3.50 -5.11 1.98
CA ASN A 23 -3.12 -6.24 1.12
C ASN A 23 -4.34 -7.15 0.83
N SER A 24 -4.19 -8.06 -0.13
CA SER A 24 -5.22 -8.99 -0.61
C SER A 24 -4.87 -10.46 -0.33
N TRP A 25 -4.02 -10.74 0.67
CA TRP A 25 -3.61 -12.09 1.08
C TRP A 25 -4.31 -12.59 2.35
N GLY A 26 -5.45 -11.98 2.70
CA GLY A 26 -6.22 -12.31 3.90
C GLY A 26 -5.73 -11.58 5.15
N SER A 27 -6.55 -11.64 6.20
CA SER A 27 -6.30 -10.94 7.48
C SER A 27 -5.14 -11.53 8.28
N GLY A 28 -4.74 -12.78 8.02
CA GLY A 28 -3.59 -13.41 8.67
C GLY A 28 -2.23 -12.87 8.22
N TRP A 29 -2.18 -12.04 7.17
CA TRP A 29 -0.95 -11.43 6.71
C TRP A 29 -0.70 -10.07 7.37
N GLY A 30 0.54 -9.83 7.81
CA GLY A 30 0.96 -8.55 8.34
C GLY A 30 0.19 -8.16 9.61
N ASP A 31 -0.23 -6.90 9.67
CA ASP A 31 -1.04 -6.37 10.75
C ASP A 31 -2.52 -6.43 10.35
N SER A 32 -3.18 -7.57 10.60
CA SER A 32 -4.59 -7.78 10.29
C SER A 32 -4.95 -7.56 8.81
N GLY A 33 -4.06 -7.92 7.87
CA GLY A 33 -4.18 -7.69 6.43
C GLY A 33 -3.54 -6.39 5.92
N TYR A 34 -2.97 -5.60 6.82
CA TYR A 34 -2.29 -4.34 6.49
C TYR A 34 -0.77 -4.48 6.57
N GLY A 35 -0.09 -3.59 5.87
CA GLY A 35 1.36 -3.48 5.87
C GLY A 35 1.79 -2.02 5.88
N TYR A 36 3.08 -1.81 6.07
CA TYR A 36 3.66 -0.49 6.21
C TYR A 36 4.89 -0.35 5.32
N ILE A 37 4.98 0.77 4.60
CA ILE A 37 6.10 1.06 3.70
C ILE A 37 6.70 2.40 4.08
N PRO A 38 8.00 2.50 4.41
CA PRO A 38 8.63 3.77 4.73
C PRO A 38 8.43 4.80 3.62
N TYR A 39 8.27 6.08 3.99
CA TYR A 39 8.22 7.17 3.01
C TYR A 39 9.50 7.25 2.17
N SER A 40 10.63 6.82 2.71
CA SER A 40 11.89 6.70 1.98
C SER A 40 11.85 5.64 0.87
N GLY A 41 10.95 4.65 0.98
CA GLY A 41 10.78 3.54 0.04
C GLY A 41 11.33 2.24 0.58
N HIS A 42 11.23 1.17 -0.23
CA HIS A 42 11.80 -0.13 0.09
C HIS A 42 12.31 -0.79 -1.20
N GLN A 43 13.41 -1.54 -1.15
CA GLN A 43 14.00 -2.17 -2.35
C GLN A 43 13.05 -3.15 -3.07
N TYR A 44 12.02 -3.64 -2.37
CA TYR A 44 10.97 -4.51 -2.93
C TYR A 44 9.63 -3.80 -3.11
N SER A 45 9.59 -2.47 -3.01
CA SER A 45 8.38 -1.68 -3.20
C SER A 45 8.59 -0.56 -4.19
N ASP A 46 7.76 -0.58 -5.23
CA ASP A 46 7.68 0.49 -6.20
C ASP A 46 6.61 1.53 -5.85
N LEU A 47 6.10 1.56 -4.61
CA LEU A 47 5.02 2.49 -4.20
C LEU A 47 5.38 3.96 -4.45
N LYS A 48 6.67 4.32 -4.43
CA LYS A 48 7.12 5.70 -4.73
C LYS A 48 7.18 6.02 -6.23
N ASN A 49 7.18 5.00 -7.07
CA ASN A 49 7.38 5.13 -8.52
C ASN A 49 6.07 5.01 -9.29
N TYR A 50 5.13 4.16 -8.82
CA TYR A 50 3.88 3.88 -9.53
C TYR A 50 2.69 3.91 -8.57
N VAL A 51 1.89 4.99 -8.66
CA VAL A 51 0.61 5.14 -7.97
C VAL A 51 -0.44 5.59 -8.97
N TYR A 52 -1.59 4.93 -8.97
CA TYR A 52 -2.76 5.31 -9.76
C TYR A 52 -3.90 5.66 -8.81
N TYR A 53 -4.69 6.67 -9.19
CA TYR A 53 -5.91 7.04 -8.46
C TYR A 53 -7.07 7.18 -9.44
N ILE A 54 -8.28 6.96 -8.95
CA ILE A 54 -9.52 7.13 -9.69
C ILE A 54 -10.30 8.26 -9.00
N LYS A 55 -10.84 9.20 -9.79
CA LYS A 55 -11.72 10.27 -9.31
C LYS A 55 -13.14 10.00 -9.80
N GLY A 56 -14.13 10.15 -8.93
CA GLY A 56 -15.55 10.07 -9.32
C GLY A 56 -16.23 8.72 -9.12
N VAL A 57 -15.82 7.95 -8.10
CA VAL A 57 -16.63 6.80 -7.67
C VAL A 57 -17.91 7.36 -7.02
N ILE A 58 -19.00 7.34 -7.77
CA ILE A 58 -20.34 7.56 -7.23
C ILE A 58 -20.72 6.26 -6.54
N SER A 59 -20.93 6.30 -5.22
CA SER A 59 -21.52 5.15 -4.53
C SER A 59 -22.87 4.83 -5.18
N PRO A 60 -23.18 3.56 -5.51
CA PRO A 60 -24.52 3.18 -5.91
C PRO A 60 -25.53 3.50 -4.79
#